data_AF-A0A2N0WVB6-F1
#
_entry.id   AF-A0A2N0WVB6-F1
#
_cell.length_a   1.000
_cell.length_b   1.000
_cell.length_c   1.000
_cell.angle_alpha   90.00
_cell.angle_beta   90.00
_cell.angle_gamma   90.00
#
_symmetry.space_group_name_H-M   'P 1'
#
loop_
_entity.id
_entity.type
_entity.pdbx_description
1 polymer ?
#
loop_
_entity_poly.entity_id
_entity_poly.type
_entity_poly.pdbx_seq_one_letter_code
_entity_poly.pdbx_strand_id
1 'polypeptide(L)'
;MNIRQLKTAIAKFKNADVSIIKDDAMRAKAKKLQAKQKGFTLLELLVVITLLATLSTAALVAYDGAGENARDASAAAAVNTLEGTLRNYRSIVGEYPEQFDNLTNADGLLLDGDGNHVGAMQLMSDETKKFFGQLTIAAAQADAPTGVNKAIFASLREAGLEELQSVQSKTTWNDDYIPNLAMNESYGEVSLNPGSEIEFTDGGGVTFAEKTMSINTFSNIALSIVPSGGNGTNGCIIEGGSSLAAAFDSTVTIVENKALNLISDGLSSEGCDLVVAVGIGKEVPGATLGEAVEIGQVPTVGTNDVNPKTHYARAIALFQVASDNRDEDADGGLGKIEEDEVLEKARLIAVVDPEGRTIDQITAEATAESDDD
;
A
#
# COMPACT_ATOMS: atom_id res chain seq x y z
N MET A 1 -7.81 59.88 19.15
CA MET A 1 -6.99 60.68 18.21
C MET A 1 -6.93 59.92 16.90
N ASN A 2 -7.33 60.53 15.78
CA ASN A 2 -7.35 59.85 14.47
C ASN A 2 -5.91 59.70 13.92
N ILE A 3 -5.62 58.62 13.19
CA ILE A 3 -4.33 58.34 12.52
C ILE A 3 -3.77 59.57 11.77
N ARG A 4 -4.60 60.38 11.13
CA ARG A 4 -4.17 61.62 10.46
C ARG A 4 -3.59 62.64 11.46
N GLN A 5 -4.26 62.84 12.59
CA GLN A 5 -3.80 63.75 13.65
C GLN A 5 -2.48 63.25 14.26
N LEU A 6 -2.33 61.93 14.41
CA LEU A 6 -1.09 61.30 14.89
C LEU A 6 0.09 61.53 13.92
N LYS A 7 -0.12 61.31 12.62
CA LYS A 7 0.90 61.56 11.59
C LYS A 7 1.33 63.02 11.55
N THR A 8 0.38 63.95 11.62
CA THR A 8 0.68 65.39 11.63
C THR A 8 1.44 65.82 12.90
N ALA A 9 1.07 65.28 14.07
CA ALA A 9 1.75 65.56 15.32
C ALA A 9 3.20 65.05 15.32
N ILE A 10 3.42 63.82 14.82
CA ILE A 10 4.75 63.22 14.70
C ILE A 10 5.63 64.01 13.71
N ALA A 11 5.08 64.40 12.55
CA ALA A 11 5.81 65.20 11.57
C ALA A 11 6.20 66.59 12.12
N LYS A 12 5.30 67.25 12.85
CA LYS A 12 5.60 68.51 13.53
C LYS A 12 6.69 68.34 14.59
N PHE A 13 6.66 67.25 15.36
CA PHE A 13 7.67 66.96 16.38
C PHE A 13 9.05 66.68 15.77
N LYS A 14 9.12 65.95 14.64
CA LYS A 14 10.37 65.64 13.94
C LYS A 14 11.09 66.90 13.43
N ASN A 15 10.32 67.90 13.00
CA ASN A 15 10.85 69.15 12.45
C ASN A 15 10.84 70.32 13.46
N ALA A 16 10.48 70.07 14.72
CA ALA A 16 10.42 71.10 15.74
C ALA A 16 11.83 71.56 16.12
N ASP A 17 12.04 72.88 16.17
CA ASP A 17 13.26 73.45 16.73
C ASP A 17 13.26 73.32 18.26
N VAL A 18 14.00 72.35 18.76
CA VAL A 18 14.15 72.07 20.19
C VAL A 18 15.08 73.07 20.90
N SER A 19 15.74 73.99 20.18
CA SER A 19 16.61 75.00 20.79
C SER A 19 15.83 76.03 21.62
N ILE A 20 14.55 76.22 21.31
CA ILE A 20 13.63 77.14 22.00
C ILE A 20 13.24 76.69 23.41
N ILE A 21 13.48 75.42 23.76
CA ILE A 21 13.19 74.87 25.08
C ILE A 21 14.18 75.46 26.08
N LYS A 22 13.70 76.30 27.00
CA LYS A 22 14.55 77.02 27.98
C LYS A 22 15.13 76.11 29.08
N ASP A 23 14.42 75.04 29.42
CA ASP A 23 14.88 74.07 30.42
C ASP A 23 15.89 73.09 29.80
N ASP A 24 17.09 73.03 30.37
CA ASP A 24 18.20 72.26 29.82
C ASP A 24 17.95 70.75 29.88
N ALA A 25 17.28 70.25 30.92
CA ALA A 25 16.97 68.84 31.07
C ALA A 25 15.92 68.38 30.03
N MET A 26 14.89 69.19 29.80
CA MET A 26 13.86 68.97 28.79
C MET A 26 14.40 69.09 27.37
N ARG A 27 15.31 70.05 27.14
CA ARG A 27 16.01 70.22 25.85
C ARG A 27 16.84 68.99 25.49
N ALA A 28 17.60 68.47 26.47
CA ALA A 28 18.39 67.25 26.30
C ALA A 28 17.50 66.02 26.03
N LYS A 29 16.39 65.88 26.74
CA LYS A 29 15.40 64.80 26.51
C LYS A 29 14.74 64.92 25.13
N ALA A 30 14.36 66.13 24.70
CA ALA A 30 13.73 66.36 23.40
C ALA A 30 14.70 66.07 22.24
N LYS A 31 15.97 66.52 22.33
CA LYS A 31 17.03 66.16 21.38
C LYS A 31 17.26 64.64 21.31
N LYS A 32 17.28 63.97 22.46
CA LYS A 32 17.43 62.51 22.54
C LYS A 32 16.26 61.77 21.89
N LEU A 33 15.04 62.26 22.04
CA LEU A 33 13.84 61.66 21.43
C LEU A 33 13.78 61.90 19.91
N GLN A 34 14.13 63.10 19.42
CA GLN A 34 14.25 63.37 17.99
C GLN A 34 15.32 62.50 17.31
N ALA A 35 16.48 62.33 17.97
CA ALA A 35 17.55 61.47 17.48
C ALA A 35 17.18 59.97 17.43
N LYS A 36 16.22 59.54 18.25
CA LYS A 36 15.72 58.16 18.29
C LYS A 36 14.63 57.87 17.25
N GLN A 37 14.07 58.88 16.57
CA GLN A 37 13.11 58.70 15.48
C GLN A 37 13.79 58.54 14.10
N LYS A 38 14.92 57.83 14.04
CA LYS A 38 15.47 57.38 12.76
C LYS A 38 14.51 56.34 12.19
N GLY A 39 14.07 56.56 10.94
CA GLY A 39 13.28 55.57 10.22
C GLY A 39 14.16 54.39 9.82
N PHE A 40 13.52 53.24 9.59
CA PHE A 40 14.18 52.06 9.04
C PHE A 40 14.84 52.43 7.70
N THR A 41 16.11 52.10 7.54
CA THR A 41 16.87 52.39 6.32
C THR A 41 16.59 51.32 5.26
N LEU A 42 16.76 51.69 3.98
CA LEU A 42 16.66 50.72 2.89
C LEU A 42 17.71 49.62 3.00
N LEU A 43 18.89 49.93 3.56
CA LEU A 43 19.97 48.97 3.76
C LEU A 43 19.60 47.93 4.83
N GLU A 44 19.00 48.36 5.96
CA GLU A 44 18.50 47.43 6.99
C GLU A 44 17.42 46.52 6.42
N LEU A 45 16.50 47.06 5.60
CA LEU A 45 15.49 46.24 4.93
C LEU A 45 16.11 45.23 3.97
N LEU A 46 17.11 45.66 3.19
CA LEU A 46 17.82 44.78 2.25
C LEU A 46 18.54 43.63 2.98
N VAL A 47 19.24 43.91 4.06
CA VAL A 47 19.90 42.85 4.84
C VAL A 47 18.87 41.87 5.39
N VAL A 48 17.76 42.35 5.96
CA VAL A 48 16.72 41.47 6.53
C VAL A 48 16.11 40.56 5.46
N ILE A 49 15.74 41.08 4.29
CA ILE A 49 15.17 40.23 3.23
C ILE A 49 16.19 39.21 2.70
N THR A 50 17.47 39.58 2.60
CA THR A 50 18.51 38.63 2.19
C THR A 50 18.68 37.51 3.22
N LEU A 51 18.65 37.85 4.50
CA LEU A 51 18.79 36.89 5.59
C LEU A 51 17.58 35.95 5.67
N LEU A 52 16.37 36.49 5.50
CA LEU A 52 15.14 35.69 5.39
C LEU A 52 15.18 34.77 4.16
N ALA A 53 15.66 35.26 3.01
CA ALA A 53 15.79 34.43 1.80
C ALA A 53 16.77 33.28 2.02
N THR A 54 17.96 33.54 2.57
CA THR A 54 18.96 32.50 2.84
C THR A 54 18.47 31.47 3.85
N LEU A 55 17.81 31.92 4.93
CA LEU A 55 17.26 31.00 5.94
C LEU A 55 16.12 30.15 5.37
N SER A 56 15.28 30.73 4.52
CA SER A 56 14.18 30.00 3.88
C SER A 56 14.69 28.92 2.92
N THR A 57 15.73 29.23 2.13
CA THR A 57 16.36 28.25 1.23
C THR A 57 17.06 27.14 2.00
N ALA A 58 17.82 27.48 3.05
CA ALA A 58 18.48 26.47 3.88
C ALA A 58 17.47 25.56 4.61
N ALA A 59 16.35 26.13 5.08
CA ALA A 59 15.29 25.35 5.71
C ALA A 59 14.63 24.37 4.73
N LEU A 60 14.38 24.77 3.47
CA LEU A 60 13.79 23.88 2.46
C LEU A 60 14.66 22.63 2.21
N VAL A 61 15.97 22.80 2.09
CA VAL A 61 16.90 21.68 1.88
C VAL A 61 16.94 20.73 3.09
N ALA A 62 16.79 21.26 4.31
CA ALA A 62 16.79 20.44 5.53
C ALA A 62 15.45 19.71 5.80
N TYR A 63 14.39 20.05 5.07
CA TYR A 63 13.06 19.39 5.17
C TYR A 63 12.78 18.45 3.99
N ASP A 64 13.64 18.43 2.97
CA ASP A 64 13.53 17.47 1.88
C ASP A 64 13.68 16.05 2.46
N GLY A 65 12.78 15.16 2.05
CA GLY A 65 12.70 13.75 2.43
C GLY A 65 12.54 13.36 3.92
N ALA A 66 12.60 14.28 4.89
CA ALA A 66 12.25 13.98 6.29
C ALA A 66 10.80 13.42 6.45
N GLY A 67 9.88 13.86 5.58
CA GLY A 67 8.53 13.32 5.52
C GLY A 67 8.44 11.94 4.86
N GLU A 68 9.33 11.65 3.92
CA GLU A 68 9.43 10.39 3.17
C GLU A 68 9.99 9.30 4.09
N ASN A 69 11.12 9.59 4.74
CA ASN A 69 11.73 8.74 5.77
C ASN A 69 10.74 8.39 6.90
N ALA A 70 9.93 9.37 7.34
CA ALA A 70 8.93 9.14 8.37
C ALA A 70 7.78 8.24 7.90
N ARG A 71 7.40 8.28 6.62
CA ARG A 71 6.39 7.39 6.04
C ARG A 71 6.91 5.97 5.96
N ASP A 72 8.11 5.77 5.41
CA ASP A 72 8.71 4.44 5.31
C ASP A 72 9.01 3.86 6.70
N ALA A 73 9.48 4.65 7.66
CA ALA A 73 9.64 4.20 9.05
C ALA A 73 8.30 3.76 9.68
N SER A 74 7.21 4.49 9.41
CA SER A 74 5.87 4.09 9.85
C SER A 74 5.39 2.82 9.15
N ALA A 75 5.68 2.66 7.85
CA ALA A 75 5.35 1.48 7.07
C ALA A 75 6.10 0.24 7.61
N ALA A 76 7.42 0.34 7.86
CA ALA A 76 8.22 -0.73 8.44
C ALA A 76 7.69 -1.16 9.81
N ALA A 77 7.36 -0.21 10.68
CA ALA A 77 6.78 -0.51 11.99
C ALA A 77 5.41 -1.20 11.89
N ALA A 78 4.56 -0.75 10.95
CA ALA A 78 3.26 -1.35 10.70
C ALA A 78 3.37 -2.78 10.16
N VAL A 79 4.19 -3.01 9.13
CA VAL A 79 4.44 -4.33 8.54
C VAL A 79 4.98 -5.30 9.59
N ASN A 80 5.99 -4.90 10.36
CA ASN A 80 6.56 -5.74 11.43
C ASN A 80 5.52 -6.13 12.49
N THR A 81 4.71 -5.15 12.92
CA THR A 81 3.68 -5.37 13.94
C THR A 81 2.60 -6.32 13.43
N LEU A 82 2.15 -6.14 12.19
CA LEU A 82 1.14 -6.99 11.58
C LEU A 82 1.65 -8.42 11.37
N GLU A 83 2.88 -8.60 10.88
CA GLU A 83 3.46 -9.93 10.73
C GLU A 83 3.55 -10.67 12.07
N GLY A 84 4.09 -10.02 13.11
CA GLY A 84 4.17 -10.60 14.45
C GLY A 84 2.79 -10.94 15.01
N THR A 85 1.79 -10.08 14.77
CA THR A 85 0.42 -10.28 15.24
C THR A 85 -0.25 -11.46 14.53
N LEU A 86 -0.14 -11.57 13.21
CA LEU A 86 -0.69 -12.70 12.45
C LEU A 86 -0.04 -14.03 12.86
N ARG A 87 1.28 -14.06 13.06
CA ARG A 87 1.98 -15.26 13.54
C ARG A 87 1.55 -15.63 14.97
N ASN A 88 1.37 -14.64 15.85
CA ASN A 88 0.87 -14.87 17.21
C ASN A 88 -0.59 -15.36 17.22
N TYR A 89 -1.45 -14.77 16.40
CA TYR A 89 -2.83 -15.20 16.20
C TYR A 89 -2.88 -16.68 15.81
N ARG A 90 -2.16 -17.08 14.75
CA ARG A 90 -2.05 -18.48 14.35
C ARG A 90 -1.50 -19.38 15.45
N SER A 91 -0.52 -18.92 16.22
CA SER A 91 0.06 -19.73 17.30
C SER A 91 -0.95 -20.05 18.41
N ILE A 92 -1.98 -19.22 18.58
CA ILE A 92 -2.96 -19.33 19.68
C ILE A 92 -4.27 -19.95 19.17
N VAL A 93 -4.78 -19.45 18.05
CA VAL A 93 -6.07 -19.86 17.46
C VAL A 93 -5.92 -21.10 16.59
N GLY A 94 -4.74 -21.33 15.99
CA GLY A 94 -4.44 -22.49 15.15
C GLY A 94 -4.51 -22.21 13.64
N GLU A 95 -5.08 -21.07 13.26
CA GLU A 95 -5.27 -20.59 11.89
C GLU A 95 -5.09 -19.07 11.83
N TYR A 96 -5.04 -18.50 10.64
CA TYR A 96 -5.01 -17.04 10.47
C TYR A 96 -6.42 -16.46 10.50
N PRO A 97 -6.58 -15.15 10.76
CA PRO A 97 -7.87 -14.49 10.61
C PRO A 97 -8.44 -14.64 9.19
N GLU A 98 -9.76 -14.47 9.06
CA GLU A 98 -10.44 -14.41 7.77
C GLU A 98 -10.61 -12.97 7.25
N GLN A 99 -11.31 -12.80 6.13
CA GLN A 99 -11.69 -11.51 5.53
C GLN A 99 -10.51 -10.62 5.12
N PHE A 100 -9.45 -11.25 4.60
CA PHE A 100 -8.40 -10.51 3.89
C PHE A 100 -8.91 -9.99 2.53
N ASP A 101 -8.22 -8.99 1.99
CA ASP A 101 -8.58 -8.33 0.73
C ASP A 101 -7.90 -9.02 -0.47
N ASN A 102 -8.67 -9.47 -1.45
CA ASN A 102 -8.18 -9.94 -2.74
C ASN A 102 -7.80 -8.72 -3.60
N LEU A 103 -6.53 -8.59 -3.99
CA LEU A 103 -6.02 -7.40 -4.69
C LEU A 103 -6.44 -7.33 -6.16
N THR A 104 -6.97 -8.42 -6.71
CA THR A 104 -7.51 -8.47 -8.06
C THR A 104 -9.03 -8.42 -8.10
N ASN A 105 -9.56 -8.17 -9.31
CA ASN A 105 -10.97 -8.34 -9.57
C ASN A 105 -11.36 -9.81 -9.46
N ALA A 106 -12.45 -10.12 -8.75
CA ALA A 106 -12.95 -11.47 -8.57
C ALA A 106 -13.15 -12.21 -9.90
N ASP A 107 -13.48 -11.52 -11.00
CA ASP A 107 -13.67 -12.07 -12.34
C ASP A 107 -12.40 -12.08 -13.22
N GLY A 108 -11.26 -11.60 -12.69
CA GLY A 108 -9.95 -11.66 -13.32
C GLY A 108 -9.72 -10.71 -14.50
N LEU A 109 -10.65 -9.81 -14.79
CA LEU A 109 -10.47 -8.84 -15.87
C LEU A 109 -9.69 -7.62 -15.37
N LEU A 110 -8.51 -7.34 -15.94
CA LEU A 110 -7.66 -6.21 -15.54
C LEU A 110 -7.99 -4.90 -16.27
N LEU A 111 -8.38 -5.01 -17.55
CA LEU A 111 -8.64 -3.89 -18.45
C LEU A 111 -10.02 -4.03 -19.10
N ASP A 112 -10.70 -2.91 -19.36
CA ASP A 112 -11.89 -2.89 -20.21
C ASP A 112 -11.54 -3.04 -21.71
N GLY A 113 -12.57 -3.03 -22.57
CA GLY A 113 -12.39 -3.11 -24.03
C GLY A 113 -11.68 -1.91 -24.66
N ASP A 114 -11.53 -0.82 -23.91
CA ASP A 114 -10.83 0.40 -24.32
C ASP A 114 -9.39 0.47 -23.76
N GLY A 115 -8.98 -0.53 -22.96
CA GLY A 115 -7.64 -0.63 -22.37
C GLY A 115 -7.46 0.14 -21.06
N ASN A 116 -8.54 0.53 -20.37
CA ASN A 116 -8.46 1.20 -19.06
C ASN A 116 -8.51 0.17 -17.93
N HIS A 117 -7.76 0.43 -16.85
CA HIS A 117 -7.88 -0.32 -15.60
C HIS A 117 -9.29 -0.22 -15.00
N VAL A 118 -9.80 -1.34 -14.50
CA VAL A 118 -11.17 -1.46 -13.98
C VAL A 118 -11.24 -2.08 -12.58
N GLY A 119 -12.29 -1.76 -11.83
CA GLY A 119 -12.55 -2.33 -10.50
C GLY A 119 -11.36 -2.17 -9.55
N ALA A 120 -10.87 -3.28 -8.99
CA ALA A 120 -9.70 -3.34 -8.12
C ALA A 120 -8.44 -2.70 -8.74
N MET A 121 -8.26 -2.81 -10.06
CA MET A 121 -7.08 -2.24 -10.74
C MET A 121 -7.07 -0.70 -10.74
N GLN A 122 -8.19 -0.05 -10.46
CA GLN A 122 -8.24 1.40 -10.26
C GLN A 122 -7.73 1.80 -8.86
N LEU A 123 -7.73 0.86 -7.92
CA LEU A 123 -7.23 1.05 -6.55
C LEU A 123 -5.71 0.83 -6.46
N MET A 124 -5.16 -0.04 -7.30
CA MET A 124 -3.74 -0.41 -7.22
C MET A 124 -2.83 0.67 -7.83
N SER A 125 -1.71 0.99 -7.17
CA SER A 125 -0.69 1.88 -7.74
C SER A 125 0.09 1.19 -8.86
N ASP A 126 0.94 1.93 -9.58
CA ASP A 126 1.78 1.36 -10.62
C ASP A 126 2.82 0.38 -10.03
N GLU A 127 3.33 0.67 -8.84
CA GLU A 127 4.28 -0.16 -8.08
C GLU A 127 3.61 -1.48 -7.68
N THR A 128 2.40 -1.41 -7.11
CA THR A 128 1.60 -2.60 -6.78
C THR A 128 1.35 -3.45 -8.03
N LYS A 129 1.03 -2.83 -9.17
CA LYS A 129 0.76 -3.55 -10.43
C LYS A 129 2.00 -4.22 -11.02
N LYS A 130 3.18 -3.63 -10.83
CA LYS A 130 4.45 -4.21 -11.30
C LYS A 130 4.86 -5.43 -10.47
N PHE A 131 4.59 -5.40 -9.17
CA PHE A 131 5.03 -6.45 -8.25
C PHE A 131 4.06 -7.63 -8.18
N PHE A 132 2.76 -7.35 -8.03
CA PHE A 132 1.74 -8.39 -7.86
C PHE A 132 1.11 -8.80 -9.20
N GLY A 133 0.46 -9.96 -9.19
CA GLY A 133 -0.27 -10.50 -10.34
C GLY A 133 -1.51 -11.29 -9.91
N GLN A 134 -2.04 -12.09 -10.82
CA GLN A 134 -3.19 -12.95 -10.54
C GLN A 134 -3.03 -14.37 -11.07
N LEU A 135 -3.54 -15.30 -10.29
CA LEU A 135 -3.94 -16.61 -10.79
C LEU A 135 -5.39 -16.49 -11.29
N THR A 136 -5.63 -16.78 -12.57
CA THR A 136 -6.98 -16.82 -13.15
C THR A 136 -7.40 -18.27 -13.38
N ILE A 137 -8.54 -18.66 -12.82
CA ILE A 137 -9.11 -20.01 -12.94
C ILE A 137 -10.44 -19.90 -13.68
N ALA A 138 -10.63 -20.70 -14.72
CA ALA A 138 -11.91 -20.74 -15.43
C ALA A 138 -13.03 -21.19 -14.48
N ALA A 139 -14.20 -20.56 -14.54
CA ALA A 139 -15.31 -20.86 -13.61
C ALA A 139 -15.71 -22.35 -13.62
N ALA A 140 -15.63 -23.01 -14.78
CA ALA A 140 -15.89 -24.44 -14.90
C ALA A 140 -14.90 -25.33 -14.11
N GLN A 141 -13.69 -24.83 -13.84
CA GLN A 141 -12.68 -25.52 -13.04
C GLN A 141 -12.68 -25.09 -11.57
N ALA A 142 -13.24 -23.92 -11.25
CA ALA A 142 -13.36 -23.42 -9.88
C ALA A 142 -14.35 -24.23 -9.04
N ASP A 143 -15.38 -24.81 -9.67
CA ASP A 143 -16.40 -25.66 -9.03
C ASP A 143 -16.13 -27.18 -9.21
N ALA A 144 -14.92 -27.55 -9.65
CA ALA A 144 -14.59 -28.94 -9.89
C ALA A 144 -14.41 -29.71 -8.56
N PRO A 145 -14.98 -30.92 -8.40
CA PRO A 145 -14.96 -31.65 -7.12
C PRO A 145 -13.61 -32.30 -6.76
N THR A 146 -12.62 -32.24 -7.67
CA THR A 146 -11.28 -32.82 -7.56
C THR A 146 -10.29 -31.99 -8.39
N GLY A 147 -8.99 -32.16 -8.15
CA GLY A 147 -7.92 -31.53 -8.93
C GLY A 147 -7.28 -30.34 -8.22
N VAL A 148 -6.22 -29.81 -8.83
CA VAL A 148 -5.34 -28.79 -8.22
C VAL A 148 -6.09 -27.56 -7.69
N ASN A 149 -7.10 -27.06 -8.41
CA ASN A 149 -7.85 -25.86 -7.99
C ASN A 149 -8.58 -26.08 -6.66
N LYS A 150 -9.23 -27.24 -6.51
CA LYS A 150 -9.88 -27.61 -5.24
C LYS A 150 -8.85 -27.75 -4.12
N ALA A 151 -7.70 -28.36 -4.39
CA ALA A 151 -6.63 -28.47 -3.39
C ALA A 151 -6.12 -27.09 -2.96
N ILE A 152 -5.96 -26.14 -3.90
CA ILE A 152 -5.56 -24.75 -3.62
C ILE A 152 -6.58 -24.08 -2.69
N PHE A 153 -7.87 -24.16 -3.01
CA PHE A 153 -8.92 -23.55 -2.17
C PHE A 153 -9.02 -24.21 -0.80
N ALA A 154 -8.90 -25.53 -0.73
CA ALA A 154 -8.86 -26.26 0.54
C ALA A 154 -7.64 -25.84 1.38
N SER A 155 -6.47 -25.68 0.78
CA SER A 155 -5.24 -25.24 1.46
C SER A 155 -5.38 -23.86 2.11
N LEU A 156 -6.00 -22.91 1.41
CA LEU A 156 -6.28 -21.57 1.93
C LEU A 156 -7.29 -21.61 3.07
N ARG A 157 -8.41 -22.33 2.88
CA ARG A 157 -9.46 -22.50 3.89
C ARG A 157 -8.91 -23.15 5.16
N GLU A 158 -8.15 -24.24 5.03
CA GLU A 158 -7.48 -24.90 6.17
C GLU A 158 -6.47 -23.97 6.87
N ALA A 159 -5.98 -22.92 6.20
CA ALA A 159 -5.15 -21.90 6.81
C ALA A 159 -5.95 -20.82 7.58
N GLY A 160 -7.28 -20.83 7.52
CA GLY A 160 -8.19 -19.85 8.11
C GLY A 160 -8.69 -18.80 7.11
N LEU A 161 -8.24 -18.85 5.85
CA LEU A 161 -8.69 -17.94 4.81
C LEU A 161 -9.93 -18.56 4.15
N GLU A 162 -11.06 -18.57 4.85
CA GLU A 162 -12.32 -19.12 4.32
C GLU A 162 -12.97 -18.17 3.30
N GLU A 163 -12.84 -16.86 3.56
CA GLU A 163 -13.39 -15.81 2.72
C GLU A 163 -12.36 -14.71 2.46
N LEU A 164 -12.43 -14.13 1.25
CA LEU A 164 -11.66 -12.96 0.85
C LEU A 164 -12.59 -11.85 0.38
N GLN A 165 -12.45 -10.66 0.95
CA GLN A 165 -13.10 -9.46 0.46
C GLN A 165 -12.62 -9.14 -0.95
N SER A 166 -13.52 -8.91 -1.89
CA SER A 166 -13.17 -8.67 -3.27
C SER A 166 -14.19 -7.77 -3.96
N VAL A 167 -13.75 -7.21 -5.08
CA VAL A 167 -14.59 -6.43 -5.99
C VAL A 167 -14.48 -7.03 -7.38
N GLN A 168 -15.42 -6.71 -8.26
CA GLN A 168 -15.41 -7.20 -9.63
C GLN A 168 -14.97 -6.12 -10.61
N SER A 169 -14.60 -6.50 -11.84
CA SER A 169 -14.20 -5.55 -12.89
C SER A 169 -15.28 -4.52 -13.23
N LYS A 170 -16.55 -4.84 -13.01
CA LYS A 170 -17.69 -3.94 -13.23
C LYS A 170 -18.00 -3.02 -12.03
N THR A 171 -17.15 -3.02 -11.01
CA THR A 171 -17.27 -2.12 -9.87
C THR A 171 -16.98 -0.70 -10.32
N THR A 172 -17.84 0.24 -9.93
CA THR A 172 -17.66 1.66 -10.24
C THR A 172 -17.66 2.49 -8.97
N TRP A 173 -16.68 3.38 -8.86
CA TRP A 173 -16.45 4.20 -7.67
C TRP A 173 -17.16 5.54 -7.77
N ASN A 174 -17.63 6.07 -6.63
CA ASN A 174 -18.05 7.48 -6.55
C ASN A 174 -16.82 8.41 -6.58
N ASP A 175 -17.05 9.70 -6.77
CA ASP A 175 -15.99 10.70 -6.56
C ASP A 175 -15.49 10.64 -5.10
N ASP A 176 -14.18 10.85 -4.88
CA ASP A 176 -13.53 10.89 -3.56
C ASP A 176 -13.63 9.60 -2.71
N TYR A 177 -13.83 8.43 -3.34
CA TYR A 177 -13.75 7.14 -2.64
C TYR A 177 -12.38 6.94 -1.93
N ILE A 178 -12.39 6.15 -0.85
CA ILE A 178 -11.22 5.82 -0.05
C ILE A 178 -10.77 4.40 -0.41
N PRO A 179 -9.63 4.21 -1.09
CA PRO A 179 -9.20 2.90 -1.58
C PRO A 179 -9.10 1.82 -0.49
N ASN A 180 -8.64 2.18 0.71
CA ASN A 180 -8.48 1.25 1.84
C ASN A 180 -9.80 0.76 2.46
N LEU A 181 -10.94 1.29 2.02
CA LEU A 181 -12.28 0.87 2.43
C LEU A 181 -13.05 0.24 1.26
N ALA A 182 -12.50 0.27 0.06
CA ALA A 182 -13.20 0.02 -1.19
C ALA A 182 -13.70 -1.43 -1.33
N MET A 183 -13.05 -2.39 -0.67
CA MET A 183 -13.42 -3.80 -0.71
C MET A 183 -14.44 -4.20 0.35
N ASN A 184 -14.72 -3.32 1.31
CA ASN A 184 -15.74 -3.56 2.33
C ASN A 184 -17.14 -3.38 1.72
N GLU A 185 -18.00 -4.37 1.90
CA GLU A 185 -19.36 -4.49 1.39
C GLU A 185 -20.32 -3.43 1.95
N SER A 186 -20.03 -2.93 3.14
CA SER A 186 -20.74 -1.85 3.82
C SER A 186 -20.25 -0.44 3.42
N TYR A 187 -19.24 -0.31 2.55
CA TYR A 187 -18.69 0.98 2.15
C TYR A 187 -19.60 1.72 1.15
N GLY A 188 -20.12 2.87 1.56
CA GLY A 188 -21.15 3.60 0.83
C GLY A 188 -20.71 4.39 -0.41
N GLU A 189 -19.41 4.51 -0.68
CA GLU A 189 -18.89 5.30 -1.82
C GLU A 189 -18.63 4.47 -3.08
N VAL A 190 -19.47 3.46 -3.30
CA VAL A 190 -19.49 2.64 -4.50
C VAL A 190 -20.82 2.83 -5.23
N SER A 191 -20.77 3.19 -6.51
CA SER A 191 -21.98 3.48 -7.29
C SER A 191 -22.66 2.21 -7.81
N LEU A 192 -21.88 1.22 -8.24
CA LEU A 192 -22.36 -0.08 -8.72
C LEU A 192 -21.42 -1.18 -8.25
N ASN A 193 -22.01 -2.33 -7.94
CA ASN A 193 -21.29 -3.56 -7.60
C ASN A 193 -20.29 -3.36 -6.43
N PRO A 194 -20.77 -3.09 -5.21
CA PRO A 194 -19.92 -2.94 -4.02
C PRO A 194 -19.09 -4.20 -3.74
N GLY A 195 -18.16 -4.06 -2.79
CA GLY A 195 -17.39 -5.18 -2.24
C GLY A 195 -18.28 -6.35 -1.81
N SER A 196 -17.75 -7.55 -1.94
CA SER A 196 -18.39 -8.81 -1.57
C SER A 196 -17.32 -9.88 -1.36
N GLU A 197 -17.67 -10.99 -0.72
CA GLU A 197 -16.69 -12.07 -0.54
C GLU A 197 -16.59 -13.06 -1.70
N ILE A 198 -15.37 -13.50 -1.95
CA ILE A 198 -15.05 -14.81 -2.50
C ILE A 198 -15.03 -15.80 -1.34
N GLU A 199 -15.84 -16.86 -1.39
CA GLU A 199 -15.95 -17.86 -0.33
C GLU A 199 -15.45 -19.22 -0.83
N PHE A 200 -14.49 -19.82 -0.12
CA PHE A 200 -14.00 -21.16 -0.39
C PHE A 200 -14.86 -22.19 0.37
N THR A 201 -15.71 -22.91 -0.35
CA THR A 201 -16.68 -23.82 0.28
C THR A 201 -16.05 -25.13 0.75
N ASP A 202 -16.65 -25.77 1.76
CA ASP A 202 -16.29 -27.13 2.20
C ASP A 202 -16.39 -28.19 1.08
N GLY A 203 -17.22 -27.93 0.07
CA GLY A 203 -17.36 -28.79 -1.11
C GLY A 203 -16.19 -28.73 -2.08
N GLY A 204 -15.27 -27.77 -1.89
CA GLY A 204 -14.12 -27.53 -2.77
C GLY A 204 -14.42 -26.62 -3.97
N GLY A 205 -15.63 -26.06 -4.04
CA GLY A 205 -16.01 -25.04 -5.00
C GLY A 205 -15.87 -23.63 -4.42
N VAL A 206 -16.08 -22.61 -5.26
CA VAL A 206 -15.98 -21.20 -4.87
C VAL A 206 -17.26 -20.44 -5.19
N THR A 207 -17.66 -19.55 -4.28
CA THR A 207 -18.76 -18.61 -4.51
C THR A 207 -18.24 -17.18 -4.55
N PHE A 208 -18.99 -16.30 -5.21
CA PHE A 208 -18.82 -14.85 -5.08
C PHE A 208 -20.20 -14.24 -4.88
N ALA A 209 -20.35 -13.39 -3.85
CA ALA A 209 -21.64 -12.82 -3.46
C ALA A 209 -22.73 -13.89 -3.28
N GLU A 210 -22.41 -14.95 -2.53
CA GLU A 210 -23.25 -16.12 -2.25
C GLU A 210 -23.70 -16.91 -3.49
N LYS A 211 -23.10 -16.64 -4.66
CA LYS A 211 -23.42 -17.32 -5.91
C LYS A 211 -22.25 -18.18 -6.35
N THR A 212 -22.51 -19.46 -6.58
CA THR A 212 -21.52 -20.38 -7.15
C THR A 212 -20.94 -19.81 -8.44
N MET A 213 -19.61 -19.79 -8.51
CA MET A 213 -18.88 -19.36 -9.69
C MET A 213 -18.93 -20.43 -10.76
N SER A 214 -20.07 -20.52 -11.45
CA SER A 214 -20.29 -21.37 -12.62
C SER A 214 -20.22 -20.54 -13.90
N ILE A 215 -20.04 -21.20 -15.05
CA ILE A 215 -19.98 -20.56 -16.38
C ILE A 215 -21.18 -19.67 -16.72
N ASN A 216 -22.31 -19.85 -16.03
CA ASN A 216 -23.53 -19.06 -16.22
C ASN A 216 -23.54 -17.76 -15.41
N THR A 217 -22.63 -17.62 -14.45
CA THR A 217 -22.56 -16.47 -13.52
C THR A 217 -21.30 -15.65 -13.78
N PHE A 218 -20.15 -16.32 -13.94
CA PHE A 218 -18.84 -15.72 -14.16
C PHE A 218 -18.05 -16.54 -15.19
N SER A 219 -17.14 -15.89 -15.92
CA SER A 219 -16.25 -16.58 -16.85
C SER A 219 -15.04 -17.18 -16.13
N ASN A 220 -14.46 -16.41 -15.21
CA ASN A 220 -13.31 -16.79 -14.42
C ASN A 220 -13.51 -16.39 -12.96
N ILE A 221 -12.70 -16.98 -12.09
CA ILE A 221 -12.32 -16.42 -10.80
C ILE A 221 -10.84 -16.03 -10.82
N ALA A 222 -10.44 -15.00 -10.10
CA ALA A 222 -9.04 -14.68 -9.91
C ALA A 222 -8.66 -14.43 -8.45
N LEU A 223 -7.46 -14.90 -8.08
CA LEU A 223 -6.81 -14.65 -6.81
C LEU A 223 -5.53 -13.85 -7.04
N SER A 224 -5.26 -12.84 -6.22
CA SER A 224 -4.00 -12.13 -6.26
C SER A 224 -2.84 -13.00 -5.78
N ILE A 225 -1.72 -12.92 -6.49
CA ILE A 225 -0.51 -13.70 -6.24
C ILE A 225 0.72 -12.79 -6.32
N VAL A 226 1.83 -13.27 -5.77
CA VAL A 226 3.15 -12.82 -6.24
C VAL A 226 3.50 -13.69 -7.44
N PRO A 227 3.77 -13.10 -8.63
CA PRO A 227 4.10 -13.87 -9.81
C PRO A 227 5.32 -14.77 -9.62
N SER A 228 5.25 -15.95 -10.23
CA SER A 228 6.29 -16.97 -10.19
C SER A 228 6.74 -17.27 -11.63
N GLY A 229 8.02 -17.07 -11.90
CA GLY A 229 8.65 -17.29 -13.20
C GLY A 229 9.17 -18.71 -13.41
N GLY A 230 9.19 -19.56 -12.37
CA GLY A 230 9.82 -20.88 -12.45
C GLY A 230 11.32 -20.77 -12.73
N ASN A 231 11.83 -21.68 -13.58
CA ASN A 231 13.21 -21.64 -14.11
C ASN A 231 13.43 -20.57 -15.21
N GLY A 232 12.40 -19.78 -15.53
CA GLY A 232 12.47 -18.69 -16.48
C GLY A 232 12.44 -18.97 -17.95
N THR A 233 12.80 -20.19 -18.34
CA THR A 233 12.71 -20.62 -19.73
C THR A 233 11.31 -21.17 -20.01
N ASN A 234 10.75 -21.88 -19.04
CA ASN A 234 9.51 -22.61 -19.19
C ASN A 234 8.37 -22.03 -18.32
N GLY A 235 8.58 -20.91 -17.64
CA GLY A 235 7.55 -20.27 -16.80
C GLY A 235 7.05 -21.17 -15.66
N CYS A 236 5.94 -20.77 -15.05
CA CYS A 236 5.29 -21.52 -13.97
C CYS A 236 3.78 -21.49 -14.15
N ILE A 237 3.14 -22.66 -14.08
CA ILE A 237 1.71 -22.85 -14.27
C ILE A 237 1.14 -23.78 -13.19
N ILE A 238 -0.17 -23.77 -13.01
CA ILE A 238 -0.87 -24.86 -12.32
C ILE A 238 -1.42 -25.88 -13.32
N GLU A 239 -1.65 -27.12 -12.88
CA GLU A 239 -2.34 -28.12 -13.68
C GLU A 239 -3.67 -27.57 -14.23
N GLY A 240 -3.85 -27.69 -15.55
CA GLY A 240 -4.94 -27.03 -16.27
C GLY A 240 -4.52 -25.81 -17.09
N GLY A 241 -3.29 -25.32 -16.91
CA GLY A 241 -2.62 -24.37 -17.82
C GLY A 241 -2.73 -22.90 -17.43
N SER A 242 -3.28 -22.58 -16.26
CA SER A 242 -3.28 -21.20 -15.75
C SER A 242 -1.88 -20.77 -15.35
N SER A 243 -1.43 -19.65 -15.91
CA SER A 243 -0.09 -19.09 -15.66
C SER A 243 0.00 -18.42 -14.30
N LEU A 244 1.16 -18.58 -13.66
CA LEU A 244 1.58 -17.86 -12.45
C LEU A 244 2.61 -16.76 -12.75
N ALA A 245 3.09 -16.65 -13.98
CA ALA A 245 4.19 -15.75 -14.37
C ALA A 245 3.73 -14.35 -14.82
N ALA A 246 2.46 -14.00 -14.63
CA ALA A 246 1.90 -12.74 -15.10
C ALA A 246 1.68 -11.75 -13.95
N ALA A 247 2.34 -10.59 -14.01
CA ALA A 247 2.02 -9.44 -13.18
C ALA A 247 0.72 -8.75 -13.65
N PHE A 248 0.15 -7.88 -12.82
CA PHE A 248 -0.97 -7.03 -13.22
C PHE A 248 -0.57 -6.07 -14.34
N ASP A 249 0.64 -5.52 -14.27
CA ASP A 249 1.26 -4.78 -15.36
C ASP A 249 1.82 -5.77 -16.39
N SER A 250 1.09 -5.94 -17.49
CA SER A 250 1.48 -6.79 -18.62
C SER A 250 2.81 -6.40 -19.31
N THR A 251 3.38 -5.24 -19.00
CA THR A 251 4.71 -4.83 -19.51
C THR A 251 5.86 -5.42 -18.70
N VAL A 252 5.59 -5.96 -17.52
CA VAL A 252 6.58 -6.63 -16.67
C VAL A 252 6.73 -8.09 -17.09
N THR A 253 7.96 -8.47 -17.43
CA THR A 253 8.30 -9.87 -17.70
C THR A 253 8.91 -10.50 -16.45
N ILE A 254 8.27 -11.56 -15.96
CA ILE A 254 8.78 -12.37 -14.86
C ILE A 254 9.62 -13.49 -15.44
N VAL A 255 10.92 -13.44 -15.20
CA VAL A 255 11.88 -14.39 -15.78
C VAL A 255 12.38 -15.39 -14.76
N GLU A 256 12.31 -15.18 -13.45
CA GLU A 256 12.76 -16.18 -12.44
C GLU A 256 12.06 -15.87 -11.11
N ASN A 257 12.13 -16.78 -10.12
CA ASN A 257 11.58 -16.58 -8.77
C ASN A 257 12.47 -15.74 -7.84
N LYS A 258 13.25 -14.79 -8.38
CA LYS A 258 14.17 -13.97 -7.58
C LYS A 258 13.47 -13.13 -6.52
N ALA A 259 12.34 -12.52 -6.85
CA ALA A 259 11.58 -11.71 -5.89
C ALA A 259 11.03 -12.56 -4.74
N LEU A 260 10.50 -13.74 -5.07
CA LEU A 260 10.00 -14.71 -4.10
C LEU A 260 11.11 -15.27 -3.20
N ASN A 261 12.25 -15.67 -3.79
CA ASN A 261 13.43 -16.13 -3.06
C ASN A 261 14.00 -15.03 -2.16
N LEU A 262 14.01 -13.77 -2.62
CA LEU A 262 14.45 -12.62 -1.80
C LEU A 262 13.55 -12.41 -0.58
N ILE A 263 12.22 -12.55 -0.76
CA ILE A 263 11.25 -12.43 0.34
C ILE A 263 11.38 -13.59 1.34
N SER A 264 11.58 -14.80 0.82
CA SER A 264 11.68 -16.00 1.63
C SER A 264 12.71 -16.94 1.02
N ASP A 265 13.86 -17.05 1.69
CA ASP A 265 14.98 -17.91 1.29
C ASP A 265 14.61 -19.42 1.23
N GLY A 266 13.46 -19.79 1.80
CA GLY A 266 12.89 -21.12 1.66
C GLY A 266 12.24 -21.42 0.31
N LEU A 267 12.11 -20.43 -0.59
CA LEU A 267 11.61 -20.57 -1.96
C LEU A 267 12.79 -20.60 -2.92
N SER A 268 12.84 -21.54 -3.86
CA SER A 268 13.92 -21.62 -4.83
C SER A 268 13.81 -20.47 -5.85
N SER A 269 14.94 -19.93 -6.29
CA SER A 269 14.96 -18.94 -7.39
C SER A 269 14.55 -19.52 -8.74
N GLU A 270 14.58 -20.85 -8.88
CA GLU A 270 14.29 -21.59 -10.11
C GLU A 270 13.06 -22.52 -9.96
N GLY A 271 12.51 -22.66 -8.76
CA GLY A 271 11.32 -23.49 -8.50
C GLY A 271 10.03 -22.82 -8.95
N CYS A 272 8.93 -23.57 -8.99
CA CYS A 272 7.61 -23.05 -9.34
C CYS A 272 6.70 -23.01 -8.09
N ASP A 273 6.63 -21.83 -7.47
CA ASP A 273 5.83 -21.60 -6.26
C ASP A 273 4.52 -20.86 -6.55
N LEU A 274 3.44 -21.26 -5.87
CA LEU A 274 2.20 -20.48 -5.79
C LEU A 274 2.18 -19.74 -4.46
N VAL A 275 2.31 -18.42 -4.53
CA VAL A 275 2.20 -17.52 -3.37
C VAL A 275 1.00 -16.60 -3.56
N VAL A 276 -0.06 -16.86 -2.80
CA VAL A 276 -1.26 -16.01 -2.76
C VAL A 276 -0.97 -14.78 -1.91
N ALA A 277 -1.26 -13.61 -2.47
CA ALA A 277 -1.01 -12.31 -1.87
C ALA A 277 -2.33 -11.67 -1.50
N VAL A 278 -2.59 -11.44 -0.21
CA VAL A 278 -3.86 -10.86 0.25
C VAL A 278 -3.62 -9.65 1.14
N GLY A 279 -4.38 -8.59 0.91
CA GLY A 279 -4.29 -7.36 1.69
C GLY A 279 -4.83 -7.57 3.10
N ILE A 280 -4.13 -7.03 4.09
CA ILE A 280 -4.63 -6.97 5.46
C ILE A 280 -5.64 -5.82 5.52
N GLY A 281 -6.88 -6.16 5.19
CA GLY A 281 -7.96 -5.23 4.93
C GLY A 281 -8.64 -4.64 6.15
N LYS A 282 -9.69 -3.85 5.91
CA LYS A 282 -10.51 -3.23 6.95
C LYS A 282 -11.34 -4.27 7.75
N GLU A 283 -11.64 -5.43 7.17
CA GLU A 283 -12.48 -6.45 7.79
C GLU A 283 -11.73 -7.44 8.70
N VAL A 284 -10.43 -7.67 8.46
CA VAL A 284 -9.58 -8.52 9.31
C VAL A 284 -9.75 -8.24 10.82
N PRO A 285 -9.75 -6.99 11.32
CA PRO A 285 -10.06 -6.70 12.73
C PRO A 285 -11.40 -7.26 13.22
N GLY A 286 -12.45 -7.12 12.41
CA GLY A 286 -13.80 -7.57 12.71
C GLY A 286 -13.88 -9.08 12.90
N ALA A 287 -13.20 -9.83 12.03
CA ALA A 287 -13.05 -11.28 12.11
C ALA A 287 -12.32 -11.77 13.37
N THR A 288 -11.52 -10.91 14.02
CA THR A 288 -10.79 -11.28 15.25
C THR A 288 -11.48 -10.87 16.55
N LEU A 289 -12.66 -10.23 16.49
CA LEU A 289 -13.33 -9.71 17.69
C LEU A 289 -13.81 -10.84 18.59
N GLY A 290 -13.44 -10.80 19.87
CA GLY A 290 -13.80 -11.82 20.85
C GLY A 290 -12.86 -13.03 20.87
N GLU A 291 -11.88 -13.09 19.96
CA GLU A 291 -10.87 -14.13 19.93
C GLU A 291 -9.75 -13.89 20.95
N ALA A 292 -8.96 -14.93 21.22
CA ALA A 292 -7.86 -14.85 22.18
C ALA A 292 -6.76 -13.84 21.78
N VAL A 293 -6.68 -13.51 20.50
CA VAL A 293 -5.81 -12.46 19.95
C VAL A 293 -6.68 -11.56 19.07
N GLU A 294 -6.93 -10.33 19.53
CA GLU A 294 -7.71 -9.36 18.76
C GLU A 294 -6.78 -8.41 18.00
N ILE A 295 -7.08 -8.18 16.72
CA ILE A 295 -6.45 -7.13 15.92
C ILE A 295 -7.35 -5.90 16.00
N GLY A 296 -7.01 -4.94 16.85
CA GLY A 296 -7.91 -3.79 17.09
C GLY A 296 -8.13 -2.88 15.86
N GLN A 297 -7.10 -2.69 15.04
CA GLN A 297 -7.19 -1.97 13.78
C GLN A 297 -5.99 -2.31 12.88
N VAL A 298 -6.19 -2.27 11.57
CA VAL A 298 -5.08 -2.36 10.63
C VAL A 298 -4.60 -0.94 10.28
N PRO A 299 -3.30 -0.63 10.42
CA PRO A 299 -2.75 0.65 10.00
C PRO A 299 -2.77 0.81 8.47
N THR A 300 -2.72 2.06 8.03
CA THR A 300 -2.43 2.39 6.63
C THR A 300 -0.92 2.32 6.42
N VAL A 301 -0.49 1.65 5.35
CA VAL A 301 0.91 1.46 4.98
C VAL A 301 1.15 2.23 3.69
N GLY A 302 1.11 3.56 3.78
CA GLY A 302 1.43 4.44 2.65
C GLY A 302 2.94 4.64 2.53
N THR A 303 3.41 4.81 1.31
CA THR A 303 4.82 5.00 0.98
C THR A 303 4.99 6.29 0.18
N ASN A 304 6.17 6.52 -0.40
CA ASN A 304 6.41 7.70 -1.24
C ASN A 304 5.69 7.59 -2.58
N ASP A 305 5.59 6.37 -3.11
CA ASP A 305 4.93 6.08 -4.38
C ASP A 305 3.46 5.64 -4.22
N VAL A 306 3.10 5.11 -3.05
CA VAL A 306 1.72 4.66 -2.74
C VAL A 306 1.01 5.63 -1.82
N ASN A 307 0.26 6.56 -2.42
CA ASN A 307 -0.57 7.51 -1.70
C ASN A 307 -1.91 6.89 -1.25
N PRO A 308 -2.18 6.75 0.06
CA PRO A 308 -3.41 6.14 0.58
C PRO A 308 -4.70 6.91 0.27
N LYS A 309 -4.58 8.16 -0.20
CA LYS A 309 -5.73 8.94 -0.67
C LYS A 309 -6.26 8.42 -2.00
N THR A 310 -5.39 7.90 -2.86
CA THR A 310 -5.72 7.54 -4.25
C THR A 310 -5.49 6.08 -4.57
N HIS A 311 -4.65 5.39 -3.78
CA HIS A 311 -4.32 3.98 -3.98
C HIS A 311 -4.52 3.16 -2.71
N TYR A 312 -4.72 1.85 -2.90
CA TYR A 312 -4.76 0.86 -1.86
C TYR A 312 -3.39 0.78 -1.17
N ALA A 313 -3.38 1.00 0.14
CA ALA A 313 -2.20 1.22 0.95
C ALA A 313 -2.32 0.47 2.28
N ARG A 314 -2.41 -0.86 2.20
CA ARG A 314 -2.35 -1.79 3.34
C ARG A 314 -1.20 -2.76 3.16
N ALA A 315 -0.69 -3.28 4.26
CA ALA A 315 0.25 -4.40 4.21
C ALA A 315 -0.39 -5.60 3.50
N ILE A 316 0.41 -6.39 2.81
CA ILE A 316 0.00 -7.56 2.06
C ILE A 316 0.62 -8.79 2.71
N ALA A 317 -0.22 -9.74 3.13
CA ALA A 317 0.18 -11.03 3.67
C ALA A 317 0.41 -12.01 2.52
N LEU A 318 1.55 -12.71 2.54
CA LEU A 318 1.97 -13.64 1.50
C LEU A 318 1.87 -15.07 2.01
N PHE A 319 1.00 -15.86 1.39
CA PHE A 319 0.75 -17.25 1.73
C PHE A 319 1.29 -18.17 0.65
N GLN A 320 2.30 -18.97 0.98
CA GLN A 320 2.70 -20.07 0.11
C GLN A 320 1.62 -21.16 0.19
N VAL A 321 1.10 -21.56 -0.98
CA VAL A 321 0.03 -22.55 -1.12
C VAL A 321 0.53 -23.82 -1.77
N ALA A 322 1.44 -23.73 -2.74
CA ALA A 322 1.98 -24.89 -3.44
C ALA A 322 3.41 -24.61 -3.92
N SER A 323 4.16 -25.67 -4.19
CA SER A 323 5.56 -25.58 -4.62
C SER A 323 5.96 -26.82 -5.40
N ASP A 324 6.36 -26.65 -6.66
CA ASP A 324 7.06 -27.66 -7.44
C ASP A 324 8.57 -27.35 -7.38
N ASN A 325 9.30 -28.21 -6.67
CA ASN A 325 10.76 -28.14 -6.53
C ASN A 325 11.47 -29.25 -7.31
N ARG A 326 10.78 -29.91 -8.25
CA ARG A 326 11.43 -30.89 -9.11
C ARG A 326 12.52 -30.19 -9.92
N ASP A 327 13.63 -30.88 -10.07
CA ASP A 327 14.81 -30.39 -10.78
C ASP A 327 14.48 -30.35 -12.28
N GLU A 328 13.90 -29.23 -12.75
CA GLU A 328 13.35 -29.07 -14.10
C GLU A 328 14.40 -29.18 -15.22
N ASP A 329 15.69 -29.12 -14.86
CA ASP A 329 16.84 -29.33 -15.75
C ASP A 329 16.85 -30.73 -16.42
N ALA A 330 16.18 -31.73 -15.83
CA ALA A 330 16.13 -33.08 -16.39
C ALA A 330 15.02 -33.29 -17.44
N ASP A 331 13.91 -32.54 -17.35
CA ASP A 331 12.68 -32.83 -18.09
C ASP A 331 12.33 -31.76 -19.15
N GLY A 332 12.94 -30.58 -19.11
CA GLY A 332 12.75 -29.51 -20.10
C GLY A 332 11.30 -29.03 -20.25
N GLY A 333 10.45 -29.27 -19.24
CA GLY A 333 9.05 -28.88 -19.18
C GLY A 333 8.82 -27.56 -18.44
N LEU A 334 7.62 -26.98 -18.59
CA LEU A 334 7.13 -25.88 -17.74
C LEU A 334 7.06 -26.35 -16.29
N GLY A 335 7.47 -25.49 -15.35
CA GLY A 335 7.17 -25.70 -13.93
C GLY A 335 5.66 -25.80 -13.76
N LYS A 336 5.19 -26.91 -13.21
CA LYS A 336 3.77 -27.24 -13.23
C LYS A 336 3.36 -27.83 -11.89
N ILE A 337 2.65 -27.00 -11.12
CA ILE A 337 2.05 -27.40 -9.84
C ILE A 337 0.92 -28.39 -10.08
N GLU A 338 1.08 -29.60 -9.56
CA GLU A 338 0.10 -30.69 -9.55
C GLU A 338 -0.66 -30.75 -8.20
N GLU A 339 -1.74 -31.53 -8.15
CA GLU A 339 -2.62 -31.61 -6.96
C GLU A 339 -1.87 -32.06 -5.69
N ASP A 340 -0.89 -32.96 -5.80
CA ASP A 340 -0.10 -33.47 -4.68
C ASP A 340 1.05 -32.53 -4.24
N GLU A 341 1.28 -31.45 -4.97
CA GLU A 341 2.27 -30.41 -4.65
C GLU A 341 1.65 -29.20 -3.92
N VAL A 342 0.33 -29.23 -3.73
CA VAL A 342 -0.40 -28.26 -2.91
C VAL A 342 -0.24 -28.62 -1.44
N LEU A 343 0.14 -27.63 -0.62
CA LEU A 343 0.26 -27.80 0.82
C LEU A 343 -1.12 -28.09 1.42
N GLU A 344 -1.20 -29.01 2.38
CA GLU A 344 -2.46 -29.27 3.12
C GLU A 344 -3.02 -28.01 3.78
N LYS A 345 -2.14 -27.12 4.26
CA LYS A 345 -2.47 -25.84 4.89
C LYS A 345 -1.50 -24.77 4.42
N ALA A 346 -2.02 -23.71 3.84
CA ALA A 346 -1.21 -22.58 3.37
C ALA A 346 -0.39 -21.96 4.51
N ARG A 347 0.77 -21.41 4.18
CA ARG A 347 1.74 -20.90 5.16
C ARG A 347 2.09 -19.44 4.88
N LEU A 348 1.90 -18.57 5.87
CA LEU A 348 2.40 -17.19 5.81
C LEU A 348 3.93 -17.22 5.78
N ILE A 349 4.49 -16.77 4.65
CA ILE A 349 5.93 -16.68 4.45
C ILE A 349 6.45 -15.29 4.84
N ALA A 350 5.71 -14.23 4.53
CA ALA A 350 6.09 -12.86 4.82
C ALA A 350 4.87 -11.92 4.84
N VAL A 351 5.06 -10.72 5.38
CA VAL A 351 4.19 -9.57 5.13
C VAL A 351 5.03 -8.49 4.45
N VAL A 352 4.52 -7.91 3.38
CA VAL A 352 5.16 -6.84 2.60
C VAL A 352 4.29 -5.59 2.59
N ASP A 353 4.87 -4.46 2.18
CA ASP A 353 4.08 -3.26 1.93
C ASP A 353 3.32 -3.34 0.58
N PRO A 354 2.53 -2.32 0.19
CA PRO A 354 1.79 -2.34 -1.08
C PRO A 354 2.67 -2.38 -2.34
N GLU A 355 3.97 -2.15 -2.22
CA GLU A 355 4.94 -2.21 -3.33
C GLU A 355 5.64 -3.58 -3.41
N GLY A 356 5.41 -4.47 -2.44
CA GLY A 356 6.10 -5.75 -2.33
C GLY A 356 7.45 -5.68 -1.64
N ARG A 357 7.79 -4.54 -1.00
CA ARG A 357 9.05 -4.38 -0.26
C ARG A 357 8.98 -5.14 1.07
N THR A 358 10.07 -5.82 1.40
CA THR A 358 10.26 -6.47 2.71
C THR A 358 10.61 -5.44 3.79
N ILE A 359 10.49 -5.82 5.06
CA ILE A 359 10.83 -4.94 6.19
C ILE A 359 12.24 -4.33 6.08
N ASP A 360 13.22 -5.11 5.60
CA ASP A 360 14.61 -4.65 5.48
C ASP A 360 14.75 -3.60 4.37
N GLN A 361 14.04 -3.77 3.25
CA GLN A 361 14.01 -2.78 2.16
C GLN A 361 13.35 -1.48 2.63
N ILE A 362 12.19 -1.56 3.28
CA ILE A 362 11.47 -0.38 3.80
C ILE A 362 12.33 0.33 4.85
N THR A 363 12.99 -0.41 5.74
CA THR A 363 13.84 0.16 6.78
C THR A 363 15.07 0.85 6.19
N ALA A 364 15.68 0.27 5.15
CA ALA A 364 16.80 0.88 4.45
C ALA A 364 16.40 2.21 3.82
N GLU A 365 15.26 2.25 3.11
CA GLU A 365 14.75 3.47 2.48
C GLU A 365 14.37 4.54 3.51
N ALA A 366 13.81 4.15 4.65
CA ALA A 366 13.53 5.05 5.78
C ALA A 366 14.78 5.73 6.37
N THR A 367 15.98 5.24 6.04
CA THR A 367 17.27 5.76 6.55
C THR A 367 18.16 6.36 5.46
N ALA A 368 17.76 6.29 4.18
CA ALA A 368 18.62 6.55 3.03
C ALA A 368 19.18 7.99 2.94
N GLU A 369 18.47 8.98 3.50
CA GLU A 369 18.94 10.38 3.49
C GLU A 369 19.76 10.77 4.73
N SER A 370 19.86 9.90 5.73
CA SER A 370 20.64 10.19 6.94
C SER A 370 22.16 10.02 6.75
N ASP A 371 22.60 9.58 5.56
CA ASP A 371 24.00 9.32 5.20
C ASP A 371 24.80 10.56 4.75
N ASP A 372 24.25 11.77 4.88
CA ASP A 372 24.91 13.04 4.56
C ASP A 372 25.78 13.58 5.74
N ASP A 373 26.51 12.69 6.43
CA ASP A 373 27.45 13.02 7.54
C ASP A 373 28.91 13.24 7.06
#